data_AF-A0A1W9TMQ6-F1
#
_entry.id   AF-A0A1W9TMQ6-F1
#
_cell.length_a   1.000
_cell.length_b   1.000
_cell.length_c   1.000
_cell.angle_alpha   90.00
_cell.angle_beta   90.00
_cell.angle_gamma   90.00
#
_symmetry.space_group_name_H-M   'P 1'
#
loop_
_entity.id
_entity.type
_entity.pdbx_description
1 polymer ?
#
loop_
_entity_poly.entity_id
_entity_poly.type
_entity_poly.pdbx_seq_one_letter_code
_entity_poly.pdbx_strand_id
1 'polypeptide(L)' 'MGIMKWYEISCDYCGSGQHFPKSKFFALSEYKRLGGIIKSDGSFYCSKECYENGYFEKK' A
#
# COMPACT_ATOMS: atom_id res chain seq x y z
N MET A 1 16.54 22.34 10.26
CA MET A 1 16.01 21.51 9.17
C MET A 1 15.15 20.41 9.78
N GLY A 2 13.85 20.38 9.51
CA GLY A 2 12.96 19.33 10.02
C GLY A 2 13.18 18.02 9.26
N ILE A 3 13.33 16.91 9.98
CA ILE A 3 13.53 15.59 9.39
C ILE A 3 12.20 15.17 8.75
N MET A 4 12.11 15.20 7.42
CA MET A 4 10.92 14.75 6.70
C MET A 4 10.87 13.22 6.76
N LYS A 5 9.90 12.69 7.51
CA LYS A 5 9.65 11.24 7.56
C LYS A 5 8.88 10.82 6.32
N TRP A 6 9.42 9.84 5.61
CA TRP A 6 8.77 9.16 4.50
C TRP A 6 8.22 7.83 4.99
N TYR A 7 7.04 7.46 4.50
CA TYR A 7 6.43 6.17 4.77
C TYR A 7 6.29 5.41 3.46
N GLU A 8 6.84 4.20 3.41
CA GLU A 8 6.75 3.32 2.25
C GLU A 8 5.57 2.36 2.41
N ILE A 9 4.77 2.22 1.36
CA ILE A 9 3.75 1.18 1.25
C ILE A 9 4.04 0.40 -0.02
N SER A 10 4.24 -0.92 0.13
CA SER A 10 4.62 -1.81 -0.96
C SER A 10 3.54 -2.86 -1.17
N CYS A 11 3.20 -3.11 -2.44
CA CYS A 11 2.24 -4.13 -2.83
C CYS A 11 2.79 -5.53 -2.50
N ASP A 12 2.04 -6.31 -1.73
CA ASP A 12 2.41 -7.67 -1.29
C ASP A 12 2.51 -8.64 -2.48
N TYR A 13 1.78 -8.36 -3.57
CA TYR A 13 1.74 -9.20 -4.76
C TYR A 13 2.85 -8.86 -5.77
N CYS A 14 2.85 -7.64 -6.30
CA CYS A 14 3.79 -7.26 -7.36
C CYS A 14 5.06 -6.55 -6.85
N GLY A 15 5.19 -6.32 -5.54
CA GLY A 15 6.34 -5.64 -4.94
C GLY A 15 6.43 -4.14 -5.24
N SER A 16 5.46 -3.55 -5.95
CA SER A 16 5.48 -2.11 -6.28
C SER A 16 5.36 -1.26 -5.00
N GLY A 17 6.42 -0.51 -4.70
CA GLY A 17 6.52 0.41 -3.57
C GLY A 17 6.11 1.84 -3.92
N GLN A 18 5.41 2.51 -3.01
CA GLN A 18 5.11 3.94 -3.10
C GLN A 18 5.55 4.66 -1.83
N HIS A 19 6.21 5.81 -2.00
CA HIS A 19 6.65 6.67 -0.92
C HIS A 19 5.67 7.82 -0.69
N PHE A 20 5.20 7.93 0.55
CA PHE A 20 4.33 9.02 0.97
C PHE A 20 5.04 9.91 1.97
N PRO A 21 4.91 11.24 1.82
CA PRO A 21 5.44 12.17 2.80
C PRO A 21 4.61 12.16 4.09
N LYS A 22 5.21 12.58 5.21
CA LYS A 22 4.56 12.90 6.50
C LYS A 22 4.39 11.73 7.47
N SER A 23 3.30 10.99 7.38
CA SER A 23 2.84 10.06 8.44
C SER A 23 2.14 8.83 7.85
N LYS A 24 2.14 7.74 8.63
CA LYS A 24 1.47 6.49 8.26
C LYS A 24 -0.01 6.70 7.93
N PHE A 25 -0.74 7.46 8.74
CA PHE A 25 -2.16 7.74 8.50
C PHE A 25 -2.40 8.45 7.17
N PHE A 26 -1.57 9.45 6.84
CA PHE A 26 -1.64 10.15 5.55
C PHE A 26 -1.32 9.19 4.39
N ALA A 27 -0.25 8.40 4.52
CA ALA A 27 0.15 7.41 3.53
C ALA A 27 -0.97 6.40 3.22
N LEU A 28 -1.61 5.84 4.25
CA LEU A 28 -2.72 4.89 4.09
C LEU A 28 -3.93 5.52 3.40
N SER A 29 -4.25 6.78 3.73
CA SER A 29 -5.37 7.50 3.11
C SER A 29 -5.10 7.77 1.63
N GLU A 30 -3.91 8.27 1.30
CA GLU A 30 -3.54 8.55 -0.10
C GLU A 30 -3.39 7.27 -0.92
N TYR A 31 -2.81 6.22 -0.34
CA TYR A 31 -2.71 4.91 -1.00
C TYR A 31 -4.10 4.37 -1.38
N LYS A 32 -5.10 4.51 -0.51
CA LYS A 32 -6.50 4.18 -0.85
C LYS A 32 -7.07 5.06 -1.95
N ARG A 33 -6.76 6.37 -1.96
CA ARG A 33 -7.23 7.30 -3.01
C ARG A 33 -6.64 7.00 -4.38
N LEU A 34 -5.42 6.48 -4.44
CA LEU A 34 -4.76 6.05 -5.68
C LEU A 34 -5.30 4.71 -6.22
N GLY A 35 -6.25 4.08 -5.52
CA GLY A 35 -6.81 2.78 -5.90
C GLY A 35 -6.13 1.59 -5.23
N GLY A 36 -5.23 1.84 -4.27
CA GLY A 36 -4.64 0.81 -3.44
C GLY A 36 -5.65 0.21 -2.47
N ILE A 37 -5.56 -1.09 -2.27
CA ILE A 37 -6.41 -1.86 -1.35
C ILE A 37 -5.58 -2.19 -0.12
N ILE A 38 -6.14 -1.92 1.05
CA ILE A 38 -5.52 -2.17 2.35
C ILE A 38 -6.41 -3.12 3.11
N LYS A 39 -5.90 -4.31 3.44
CA LYS A 39 -6.64 -5.34 4.16
C LYS A 39 -6.45 -5.18 5.67
N SER A 40 -7.41 -5.71 6.44
CA SER A 40 -7.36 -5.66 7.91
C SER A 40 -6.23 -6.51 8.50
N ASP A 41 -5.72 -7.50 7.77
CA ASP A 41 -4.57 -8.31 8.17
C ASP A 41 -3.22 -7.57 7.99
N GLY A 42 -3.23 -6.39 7.37
CA GLY A 42 -2.04 -5.60 7.10
C GLY A 42 -1.46 -5.77 5.68
N SER A 43 -2.05 -6.62 4.84
CA SER A 43 -1.66 -6.72 3.42
C SER A 43 -2.04 -5.47 2.61
N PHE A 44 -1.15 -5.09 1.70
CA PHE A 44 -1.32 -3.95 0.79
C PHE A 44 -1.30 -4.43 -0.65
N TYR A 45 -2.22 -3.94 -1.47
CA TYR A 45 -2.29 -4.27 -2.90
C TYR A 45 -2.45 -2.99 -3.71
N CYS A 46 -1.61 -2.78 -4.73
CA CYS A 46 -1.63 -1.53 -5.51
C CYS A 46 -2.82 -1.42 -6.48
N SER A 47 -3.52 -2.53 -6.75
CA SER A 47 -4.68 -2.57 -7.62
C SER A 47 -5.61 -3.72 -7.24
N LYS A 48 -6.85 -3.65 -7.72
CA LYS A 48 -7.83 -4.74 -7.62
C LYS A 48 -7.32 -6.03 -8.24
N GLU A 49 -6.62 -5.93 -9.36
CA GLU A 49 -6.03 -7.07 -10.05
C GLU A 49 -4.95 -7.76 -9.19
N CYS A 50 -4.04 -7.00 -8.58
CA CYS A 50 -3.04 -7.55 -7.66
C CYS A 50 -3.69 -8.21 -6.43
N TYR A 51 -4.78 -7.61 -5.93
CA TYR A 51 -5.56 -8.17 -4.83
C TYR A 51 -6.23 -9.49 -5.22
N GLU A 52 -6.88 -9.54 -6.38
CA GLU A 52 -7.55 -10.75 -6.86
C GLU A 52 -6.52 -11.86 -7.13
N ASN A 53 -5.47 -11.60 -7.91
CA ASN A 53 -4.43 -12.61 -8.17
C ASN A 53 -3.74 -13.09 -6.89
N GLY A 54 -3.34 -12.18 -6.01
CA GLY A 54 -2.72 -12.56 -4.73
C GLY A 54 -3.66 -13.32 -3.79
N TYR A 55 -4.98 -13.12 -3.90
CA TYR A 55 -5.98 -13.89 -3.16
C TYR A 55 -6.21 -15.28 -3.75
N PHE A 56 -6.11 -15.42 -5.08
CA PHE A 56 -6.25 -16.71 -5.76
C PHE A 56 -5.00 -17.58 -5.65
N GLU A 57 -3.79 -17.01 -5.62
CA GLU A 57 -2.54 -17.78 -5.45
C GLU A 57 -2.29 -18.24 -4.01
N LYS A 58 -2.83 -17.55 -3.01
CA LYS A 58 -2.74 -17.97 -1.59
C LYS A 58 -3.78 -19.06 -1.23
N LYS A 59 -4.49 -19.64 -2.19
CA LYS A 59 -5.60 -20.59 -1.99
C LYS A 59 -5.33 -21.94 -2.64
#